data_AF-A0A2S4W1W1-F1
#
_entry.id   AF-A0A2S4W1W1-F1
#
_cell.length_a   1.000
_cell.length_b   1.000
_cell.length_c   1.000
_cell.angle_alpha   90.00
_cell.angle_beta   90.00
_cell.angle_gamma   90.00
#
_symmetry.space_group_name_H-M   'P 1'
#
loop_
_entity.id
_entity.type
_entity.pdbx_description
1 polymer ?
#
loop_
_entity_poly.entity_id
_entity_poly.type
_entity_poly.pdbx_seq_one_letter_code
_entity_poly.pdbx_strand_id
1 'polypeptide(L)'
;MDVWKIILMDYGWFIMRRTTFKQDIPEEIWRERSEFYWDKLMAERADCIEISKRMVEDPSWQNVLHQNPFIFAARSSWDWEIQIFGYYKQDFTAVAEMERDHPIQLPRSYLVSYPPPV
;
A
#
# COMPACT_ATOMS: atom_id res chain seq x y z
N MET A 1 -5.16 -3.76 -5.72
CA MET A 1 -4.13 -2.87 -5.13
C MET A 1 -3.84 -3.25 -3.68
N ASP A 2 -4.82 -3.73 -2.93
CA ASP A 2 -4.63 -3.99 -1.51
C ASP A 2 -3.63 -5.11 -1.19
N VAL A 3 -3.55 -6.18 -1.99
CA VAL A 3 -2.73 -7.35 -1.61
C VAL A 3 -1.25 -7.01 -1.55
N TRP A 4 -0.66 -6.44 -2.61
CA TRP A 4 0.77 -6.14 -2.62
C TRP A 4 1.15 -5.01 -1.66
N LYS A 5 0.26 -4.01 -1.50
CA LYS A 5 0.40 -3.00 -0.46
C LYS A 5 0.41 -3.64 0.92
N ILE A 6 -0.58 -4.46 1.26
CA ILE A 6 -0.67 -5.15 2.56
C ILE A 6 0.59 -5.97 2.80
N ILE A 7 1.04 -6.76 1.82
CA ILE A 7 2.25 -7.57 1.95
C ILE A 7 3.48 -6.70 2.22
N LEU A 8 3.65 -5.59 1.48
CA LEU A 8 4.77 -4.65 1.70
C LEU A 8 4.72 -4.07 3.11
N MET A 9 3.56 -3.59 3.54
CA MET A 9 3.39 -2.96 4.84
C MET A 9 3.58 -3.96 5.97
N ASP A 10 2.94 -5.14 5.90
CA ASP A 10 3.10 -6.24 6.86
C ASP A 10 4.54 -6.72 6.94
N TYR A 11 5.28 -6.68 5.83
CA TYR A 11 6.69 -7.02 5.84
C TYR A 11 7.52 -5.99 6.64
N GLY A 12 7.24 -4.69 6.49
CA GLY A 12 7.85 -3.65 7.34
C GLY A 12 7.55 -3.87 8.82
N TRP A 13 6.30 -4.19 9.14
CA TRP A 13 5.87 -4.54 10.49
C TRP A 13 6.60 -5.78 11.05
N PHE A 14 6.79 -6.80 10.21
CA PHE A 14 7.52 -8.01 10.55
C PHE A 14 9.00 -7.72 10.85
N ILE A 15 9.66 -6.89 10.03
CA ILE A 15 11.05 -6.49 10.25
C ILE A 15 11.17 -5.80 11.61
N MET A 16 10.35 -4.77 11.86
CA MET A 16 10.30 -4.04 13.12
C MET A 16 10.05 -4.95 14.33
N ARG A 17 9.14 -5.93 14.22
CA ARG A 17 8.89 -6.89 15.30
C ARG A 17 10.05 -7.84 15.53
N ARG A 18 10.69 -8.38 14.49
CA ARG A 18 11.82 -9.30 14.64
C ARG A 18 13.04 -8.62 15.22
N THR A 19 13.30 -7.37 14.85
CA THR A 19 14.34 -6.55 15.48
C THR A 19 14.01 -6.25 16.95
N THR A 20 12.73 -6.04 17.30
CA THR A 20 12.28 -5.92 18.70
C THR A 20 12.56 -7.19 19.53
N PHE A 21 12.47 -8.38 18.93
CA PHE A 21 12.79 -9.66 19.59
C PHE A 21 14.28 -10.08 19.48
N LYS A 22 15.19 -9.17 19.14
CA LYS A 22 16.64 -9.43 18.95
C LYS A 22 16.96 -10.52 17.92
N GLN A 23 16.10 -10.67 16.90
CA GLN A 23 16.39 -11.47 15.72
C GLN A 23 16.82 -10.52 14.61
N ASP A 24 18.13 -10.33 14.45
CA ASP A 24 18.67 -9.50 13.38
C ASP A 24 18.35 -10.14 12.02
N ILE A 25 17.69 -9.38 11.16
CA ILE A 25 17.49 -9.71 9.75
C ILE A 25 18.57 -8.93 8.99
N PRO A 26 19.46 -9.60 8.24
CA PRO A 26 20.44 -8.91 7.41
C PRO A 26 19.77 -7.88 6.50
N GLU A 27 20.38 -6.71 6.44
CA GLU A 27 19.80 -5.56 5.75
C GLU A 27 19.54 -5.82 4.26
N GLU A 28 20.48 -6.49 3.62
CA GLU A 28 20.38 -6.92 2.23
C GLU A 28 19.12 -7.75 1.96
N ILE A 29 18.78 -8.67 2.87
CA ILE A 29 17.64 -9.59 2.70
C ILE A 29 16.32 -8.84 2.72
N TRP A 30 16.15 -7.88 3.64
CA TRP A 30 14.90 -7.15 3.70
C TRP A 30 14.78 -6.08 2.63
N ARG A 31 15.90 -5.47 2.21
CA ARG A 31 15.92 -4.56 1.06
C ARG A 31 15.50 -5.29 -0.22
N GLU A 32 16.11 -6.43 -0.55
CA GLU A 32 15.76 -7.22 -1.75
C GLU A 32 14.28 -7.62 -1.76
N ARG A 33 13.75 -8.12 -0.63
CA ARG A 33 12.34 -8.50 -0.53
C ARG A 33 11.40 -7.30 -0.62
N SER A 34 11.79 -6.16 -0.06
CA SER A 34 10.99 -4.93 -0.16
C SER A 34 10.92 -4.41 -1.60
N GLU A 35 12.01 -4.51 -2.35
CA GLU A 35 12.05 -4.14 -3.76
C GLU A 35 11.14 -5.06 -4.58
N PHE A 36 11.19 -6.37 -4.33
CA PHE A 36 10.28 -7.32 -4.97
C PHE A 36 8.80 -6.96 -4.73
N TYR A 37 8.39 -6.69 -3.48
CA TYR A 37 7.00 -6.33 -3.19
C TYR A 37 6.62 -4.97 -3.77
N TRP A 38 7.54 -4.01 -3.75
CA TRP A 38 7.35 -2.71 -4.37
C TRP A 38 7.13 -2.83 -5.88
N ASP A 39 7.92 -3.64 -6.56
CA ASP A 39 7.78 -3.84 -8.01
C ASP A 39 6.44 -4.49 -8.36
N LYS A 40 5.98 -5.44 -7.54
CA LYS A 40 4.63 -6.02 -7.69
C LYS A 40 3.52 -4.99 -7.50
N LEU A 41 3.65 -4.14 -6.49
CA LEU A 41 2.70 -3.04 -6.25
C LEU A 41 2.69 -2.04 -7.40
N MET A 42 3.86 -1.70 -7.95
CA MET A 42 3.98 -0.77 -9.08
C MET A 42 3.45 -1.33 -10.39
N ALA A 43 3.59 -2.64 -10.61
CA ALA A 43 2.96 -3.32 -11.74
C ALA A 43 1.43 -3.26 -11.62
N GLU A 44 0.88 -3.59 -10.44
CA GLU A 44 -0.58 -3.52 -10.21
C GLU A 44 -1.13 -2.08 -10.33
N ARG A 45 -0.34 -1.08 -9.90
CA ARG A 45 -0.69 0.34 -10.08
C ARG A 45 -0.91 0.67 -11.55
N ALA A 46 -0.06 0.18 -12.45
CA ALA A 46 -0.18 0.44 -13.88
C ALA A 46 -1.50 -0.13 -14.44
N ASP A 47 -1.83 -1.37 -14.05
CA ASP A 47 -3.08 -2.02 -14.44
C ASP A 47 -4.31 -1.23 -13.94
N CYS A 48 -4.27 -0.76 -12.69
CA CYS A 48 -5.36 0.04 -12.12
C CYS A 48 -5.55 1.40 -12.82
N ILE A 49 -4.46 2.06 -13.22
CA ILE A 49 -4.53 3.30 -14.03
C ILE A 49 -5.22 3.01 -15.37
N GLU A 50 -4.84 1.93 -16.04
CA GLU A 50 -5.40 1.56 -17.33
C GLU A 50 -6.91 1.24 -17.22
N ILE A 51 -7.30 0.46 -16.21
CA ILE A 51 -8.70 0.14 -15.93
C ILE A 51 -9.49 1.41 -15.64
N SER A 52 -9.00 2.27 -14.73
CA SER A 52 -9.70 3.52 -14.37
C SER A 52 -9.91 4.42 -15.60
N LYS A 53 -8.88 4.55 -16.45
CA LYS A 53 -8.98 5.30 -17.70
C LYS A 53 -10.05 4.72 -18.63
N ARG A 54 -10.07 3.40 -18.84
CA ARG A 54 -11.09 2.72 -19.66
C ARG A 54 -12.50 2.95 -19.13
N MET A 55 -12.70 2.92 -17.82
CA MET A 55 -14.01 3.17 -17.21
C MET A 55 -14.53 4.60 -17.47
N VAL A 56 -13.64 5.57 -17.70
CA VAL A 56 -14.02 6.96 -18.05
C VAL A 56 -14.29 7.12 -19.53
N GLU A 57 -13.48 6.50 -20.38
CA GLU A 57 -13.53 6.66 -21.82
C GLU A 57 -14.65 5.83 -22.48
N ASP A 58 -15.04 4.71 -21.88
CA ASP A 58 -16.09 3.83 -22.39
C ASP A 58 -17.49 4.33 -21.96
N PRO A 59 -18.38 4.69 -22.91
CA PRO A 59 -19.74 5.15 -22.61
C PRO A 59 -20.59 4.13 -21.82
N SER A 60 -20.33 2.83 -21.98
CA SER A 60 -21.04 1.78 -21.23
C SER A 60 -20.68 1.82 -19.74
N TRP A 61 -19.42 2.10 -19.42
CA TRP A 61 -18.95 2.30 -18.06
C TRP A 61 -19.41 3.63 -17.46
N GLN A 62 -19.53 4.70 -18.25
CA GLN A 62 -20.05 5.97 -17.74
C GLN A 62 -21.46 5.82 -17.14
N ASN A 63 -22.33 5.04 -17.79
CA ASN A 63 -23.65 4.73 -17.23
C ASN A 63 -23.56 3.97 -15.90
N VAL A 64 -22.66 2.98 -15.79
CA VAL A 64 -22.43 2.24 -14.54
C VAL A 64 -21.91 3.17 -13.43
N LEU A 65 -20.94 4.03 -13.75
CA LEU A 65 -20.39 5.00 -12.80
C LEU A 65 -21.43 6.01 -12.31
N HIS A 66 -22.35 6.45 -13.18
CA HIS A 66 -23.44 7.35 -12.79
C HIS A 66 -24.53 6.66 -11.96
N GLN A 67 -24.85 5.40 -12.26
CA GLN A 67 -25.94 4.68 -11.61
C GLN A 67 -25.52 3.96 -10.33
N ASN A 68 -24.23 3.71 -10.14
CA ASN A 68 -23.72 2.94 -9.01
C ASN A 68 -22.69 3.75 -8.19
N PRO A 69 -23.13 4.43 -7.11
CA PRO A 69 -22.26 5.20 -6.23
C PRO A 69 -21.13 4.39 -5.60
N PHE A 70 -21.33 3.09 -5.36
CA PHE A 70 -20.30 2.22 -4.79
C PHE A 70 -19.13 2.04 -5.78
N ILE A 71 -19.43 1.74 -7.04
CA ILE A 71 -18.41 1.58 -8.09
C ILE A 71 -17.68 2.92 -8.32
N PHE A 72 -18.43 4.03 -8.35
CA PHE A 72 -17.83 5.36 -8.45
C PHE A 72 -16.88 5.67 -7.29
N ALA A 73 -17.28 5.38 -6.05
CA ALA A 73 -16.46 5.61 -4.86
C ALA A 73 -15.21 4.73 -4.86
N ALA A 74 -15.35 3.44 -5.22
CA ALA A 74 -14.21 2.52 -5.32
C ALA A 74 -13.18 3.00 -6.34
N ARG A 75 -13.62 3.40 -7.54
CA ARG A 75 -12.74 3.98 -8.56
C ARG A 75 -12.06 5.25 -8.06
N SER A 76 -12.81 6.17 -7.47
CA SER A 76 -12.27 7.44 -6.94
C SER A 76 -11.23 7.19 -5.84
N SER A 77 -11.47 6.18 -5.00
CA SER A 77 -10.51 5.74 -3.98
C SER A 77 -9.23 5.23 -4.63
N TRP A 78 -9.32 4.40 -5.67
CA TRP A 78 -8.14 3.93 -6.40
C TRP A 78 -7.37 5.08 -7.07
N ASP A 79 -8.06 6.00 -7.75
CA ASP A 79 -7.44 7.17 -8.39
C ASP A 79 -6.67 8.03 -7.38
N TRP A 80 -7.24 8.23 -6.18
CA TRP A 80 -6.57 8.93 -5.10
C TRP A 80 -5.37 8.13 -4.56
N GLU A 81 -5.54 6.83 -4.32
CA GLU A 81 -4.49 5.98 -3.78
C GLU A 81 -3.27 5.95 -4.72
N ILE A 82 -3.49 5.81 -6.03
CA ILE A 82 -2.46 5.84 -7.08
C ILE A 82 -1.55 7.08 -7.00
N GLN A 83 -2.08 8.22 -6.55
CA GLN A 83 -1.34 9.47 -6.40
C GLN A 83 -0.42 9.47 -5.18
N ILE A 84 -0.75 8.68 -4.15
CA ILE A 84 -0.04 8.64 -2.88
C ILE A 84 0.83 7.38 -2.70
N PHE A 85 0.93 6.51 -3.71
CA PHE A 85 1.69 5.25 -3.63
C PHE A 85 3.14 5.39 -3.20
N GLY A 86 3.81 6.48 -3.57
CA GLY A 86 5.19 6.76 -3.17
C GLY A 86 5.39 6.80 -1.65
N TYR A 87 4.34 7.17 -0.89
CA TYR A 87 4.40 7.21 0.56
C TYR A 87 4.48 5.82 1.19
N TYR A 88 3.94 4.76 0.56
CA TYR A 88 4.04 3.41 1.13
C TYR A 88 5.47 2.90 1.20
N LYS A 89 6.30 3.20 0.19
CA LYS A 89 7.72 2.82 0.23
C LYS A 89 8.48 3.62 1.29
N GLN A 90 8.18 4.92 1.42
CA GLN A 90 8.79 5.78 2.44
C GLN A 90 8.42 5.31 3.86
N ASP A 91 7.15 5.02 4.08
CA ASP A 91 6.62 4.55 5.35
C ASP A 91 7.19 3.17 5.71
N PHE A 92 7.30 2.26 4.72
CA PHE A 92 7.99 0.99 4.90
C PHE A 92 9.44 1.19 5.36
N THR A 93 10.21 2.03 4.68
CA THR A 93 11.61 2.30 5.04
C THR A 93 11.71 2.85 6.46
N ALA A 94 10.87 3.83 6.81
CA ALA A 94 10.84 4.43 8.14
C ALA A 94 10.55 3.40 9.25
N VAL A 95 9.68 2.41 8.99
CA VAL A 95 9.37 1.35 9.94
C VAL A 95 10.48 0.29 9.99
N ALA A 96 11.05 -0.09 8.85
CA ALA A 96 12.13 -1.08 8.78
C ALA A 96 13.41 -0.60 9.47
N GLU A 97 13.68 0.70 9.43
CA GLU A 97 14.87 1.34 10.01
C GLU A 97 14.65 1.86 11.44
N MET A 98 13.46 1.70 12.03
CA MET A 98 13.12 2.26 13.33
C MET A 98 14.05 1.76 14.46
N GLU A 99 14.62 2.71 15.21
CA GLU A 99 15.57 2.41 16.29
C GLU A 99 14.89 1.79 17.53
N ARG A 100 15.65 0.92 18.20
CA ARG A 100 15.21 -0.05 19.21
C ARG A 100 14.76 0.57 20.55
N ASP A 101 15.23 1.78 20.86
CA ASP A 101 15.10 2.41 22.17
C ASP A 101 14.22 3.67 22.16
N HIS A 102 13.62 3.99 21.01
CA HIS A 102 12.73 5.12 20.85
C HIS A 102 11.25 4.69 20.87
N PRO A 103 10.33 5.57 21.27
CA PRO A 103 8.91 5.30 21.17
C PRO A 103 8.54 4.89 19.74
N ILE A 104 7.80 3.80 19.58
CA ILE A 104 7.33 3.34 18.27
C ILE A 104 6.43 4.43 17.68
N GLN A 105 6.89 5.07 16.60
CA GLN A 105 6.15 6.11 15.88
C GLN A 105 5.78 5.62 14.49
N LEU A 106 4.63 4.97 14.38
CA LEU A 106 4.18 4.40 13.11
C LEU A 106 3.64 5.49 12.18
N PRO A 107 4.01 5.44 10.88
CA PRO A 107 3.35 6.25 9.88
C PRO A 107 1.86 5.97 9.78
N ARG A 108 1.07 6.94 9.30
CA ARG A 108 -0.40 6.82 9.22
C ARG A 108 -0.86 5.61 8.41
N SER A 109 -0.12 5.24 7.37
CA SER A 109 -0.40 4.07 6.54
C SER A 109 -0.40 2.74 7.30
N TYR A 110 0.28 2.67 8.45
CA TYR A 110 0.29 1.54 9.39
C TYR A 110 -0.80 1.62 10.46
N LEU A 111 -1.43 2.78 10.65
CA LEU A 111 -2.46 3.01 11.68
C LEU A 111 -3.88 2.75 11.17
N VAL A 112 -4.07 2.60 9.86
CA VAL A 112 -5.37 2.26 9.28
C VAL A 112 -5.62 0.77 9.47
N SER A 113 -6.34 0.43 10.52
CA SER A 113 -6.92 -0.90 10.70
C SER A 113 -8.00 -1.09 9.63
N TYR A 114 -7.89 -2.10 8.78
CA TYR A 114 -9.00 -2.52 7.94
C TYR A 114 -9.95 -3.41 8.77
N PRO A 115 -11.28 -3.17 8.80
CA PRO A 115 -12.03 -2.04 8.25
C PRO A 115 -12.27 -0.91 9.28
N PRO A 116 -12.72 0.29 8.84
CA PRO A 116 -13.11 1.36 9.76
C PRO A 116 -14.28 0.93 10.66
N PRO A 117 -14.37 1.45 11.90
CA PRO A 117 -15.53 1.22 12.75
C PRO A 117 -16.80 1.77 12.08
N VAL A 118 -17.85 0.95 12.11
CA VAL A 118 -19.22 1.23 11.65
C VAL A 118 -19.90 2.26 12.57
#